data_AF-A0A925DUS7-F1
#
_entry.id   AF-A0A925DUS7-F1
#
_cell.length_a   1.000
_cell.length_b   1.000
_cell.length_c   1.000
_cell.angle_alpha   90.00
_cell.angle_beta   90.00
_cell.angle_gamma   90.00
#
_symmetry.space_group_name_H-M   'P 1'
#
loop_
_entity.id
_entity.type
_entity.pdbx_description
1 polymer ?
#
loop_
_entity_poly.entity_id
_entity_poly.type
_entity_poly.pdbx_seq_one_letter_code
_entity_poly.pdbx_strand_id
1 'polypeptide(L)'
;KLKEYYSRLFSSGVYDISVLEANYNMLMSADKNSILFTGGDNDTFPAWMLQQVKGTRADLTVINISLAGGHTAFLKRMLKQKNIVLADQFYEKLKGFNQNDFVKELVLELNKKYPEVPVFFAITANAEGIFEDSLYCTGLASQFSTTRIENISKLKNNIENKFHLDYLNNGLTESKPDSEQLAECFNTNYTIPFAMLYKHYRSMGESKPRIDFYREFCMEHALKAGKEKEMKEFLEAK
;
A
#
# COMPACT_ATOMS: atom_id res chain seq x y z
N LYS A 1 22.11 15.80 0.56
CA LYS A 1 22.35 14.78 -0.48
C LYS A 1 21.06 14.06 -0.90
N LEU A 2 20.43 13.21 -0.07
CA LEU A 2 19.21 12.49 -0.49
C LEU A 2 17.98 13.38 -0.69
N LYS A 3 17.67 14.28 0.26
CA LYS A 3 16.59 15.26 0.12
C LYS A 3 16.74 16.15 -1.11
N GLU A 4 17.96 16.59 -1.42
CA GLU A 4 18.25 17.40 -2.60
C GLU A 4 18.00 16.62 -3.89
N TYR A 5 18.44 15.37 -3.97
CA TYR A 5 18.16 14.49 -5.10
C TYR A 5 16.66 14.34 -5.34
N TYR A 6 15.89 14.01 -4.30
CA TYR A 6 14.43 13.88 -4.43
C TYR A 6 13.73 15.20 -4.73
N SER A 7 14.25 16.34 -4.25
CA SER A 7 13.69 17.65 -4.58
C SER A 7 13.87 17.98 -6.06
N ARG A 8 15.04 17.64 -6.64
CA ARG A 8 15.28 17.79 -8.08
C ARG A 8 14.37 16.87 -8.90
N LEU A 9 14.24 15.61 -8.49
CA LEU A 9 13.40 14.62 -9.16
C LEU A 9 11.89 14.96 -9.08
N PHE A 10 11.44 15.53 -7.95
CA PHE A 10 10.09 16.07 -7.81
C PHE A 10 9.89 17.26 -8.76
N SER A 11 10.84 18.19 -8.80
CA SER A 11 10.77 19.40 -9.63
C SER A 11 10.84 19.11 -11.13
N SER A 12 11.45 17.99 -11.53
CA SER A 12 11.44 17.56 -12.94
C SER A 12 10.08 17.04 -13.40
N GLY A 13 9.15 16.80 -12.47
CA GLY A 13 7.83 16.25 -12.76
C GLY A 13 7.91 14.85 -13.35
N VAL A 14 8.92 14.05 -13.02
CA VAL A 14 9.10 12.72 -13.66
C VAL A 14 7.93 11.77 -13.38
N TYR A 15 7.30 11.89 -12.21
CA TYR A 15 6.14 11.07 -11.84
C TYR A 15 4.84 11.78 -12.21
N ASP A 16 3.91 11.00 -12.75
CA ASP A 16 2.53 11.43 -12.94
C ASP A 16 1.85 11.74 -11.60
N ILE A 17 0.88 12.65 -11.62
CA ILE A 17 0.13 13.04 -10.43
C ILE A 17 -0.57 11.83 -9.80
N SER A 18 -1.09 10.92 -10.61
CA SER A 18 -1.81 9.72 -10.15
C SER A 18 -0.90 8.79 -9.36
N VAL A 19 0.37 8.67 -9.78
CA VAL A 19 1.39 7.88 -9.07
C VAL A 19 1.71 8.52 -7.72
N LEU A 20 1.88 9.85 -7.68
CA LEU A 20 2.18 10.58 -6.46
C LEU A 20 1.02 10.52 -5.45
N GLU A 21 -0.20 10.74 -5.90
CA GLU A 21 -1.38 10.72 -5.03
C GLU A 21 -1.71 9.30 -4.54
N ALA A 22 -1.54 8.27 -5.38
CA ALA A 22 -1.66 6.89 -4.95
C ALA A 22 -0.61 6.52 -3.88
N ASN A 23 0.64 6.95 -4.06
CA ASN A 23 1.69 6.74 -3.06
C ASN A 23 1.42 7.52 -1.75
N TYR A 24 0.85 8.72 -1.84
CA TYR A 24 0.40 9.47 -0.67
C TYR A 24 -0.69 8.70 0.08
N ASN A 25 -1.72 8.21 -0.61
CA ASN A 25 -2.81 7.45 -0.02
C ASN A 25 -2.33 6.11 0.58
N MET A 26 -1.37 5.44 -0.08
CA MET A 26 -0.68 4.26 0.46
C MET A 26 0.04 4.58 1.78
N LEU A 27 0.79 5.67 1.86
CA LEU A 27 1.41 6.11 3.12
C LEU A 27 0.36 6.43 4.19
N MET A 28 -0.77 7.04 3.83
CA MET A 28 -1.87 7.35 4.77
C MET A 28 -2.63 6.11 5.24
N SER A 29 -2.50 4.99 4.54
CA SER A 29 -3.14 3.72 4.92
C SER A 29 -2.50 3.09 6.16
N ALA A 30 -1.18 3.28 6.35
CA ALA A 30 -0.43 2.61 7.40
C ALA A 30 -0.51 3.32 8.77
N ASP A 31 -0.47 2.55 9.86
CA ASP A 31 -0.46 3.09 11.22
C ASP A 31 0.81 3.90 11.53
N LYS A 32 0.74 4.76 12.55
CA LYS A 32 1.88 5.57 12.99
C LYS A 32 3.08 4.68 13.35
N ASN A 33 4.28 5.13 13.00
CA ASN A 33 5.55 4.47 13.30
C ASN A 33 5.70 3.05 12.72
N SER A 34 4.91 2.64 11.74
CA SER A 34 4.97 1.30 11.16
C SER A 34 6.12 1.10 10.15
N ILE A 35 6.36 -0.16 9.80
CA ILE A 35 7.12 -0.56 8.62
C ILE A 35 6.11 -0.81 7.50
N LEU A 36 6.36 -0.23 6.32
CA LEU A 36 5.55 -0.46 5.12
C LEU A 36 6.42 -1.12 4.04
N PHE A 37 6.11 -2.36 3.70
CA PHE A 37 6.75 -3.06 2.60
C PHE A 37 6.11 -2.72 1.26
N THR A 38 6.95 -2.44 0.26
CA THR A 38 6.57 -2.09 -1.12
C THR A 38 7.13 -3.11 -2.10
N GLY A 39 6.43 -3.29 -3.22
CA GLY A 39 6.70 -4.37 -4.18
C GLY A 39 7.69 -4.00 -5.29
N GLY A 40 7.78 -2.72 -5.66
CA GLY A 40 8.57 -2.29 -6.81
C GLY A 40 9.01 -0.83 -6.75
N ASP A 41 9.49 -0.31 -7.87
CA ASP A 41 10.07 1.02 -7.91
C ASP A 41 8.99 2.12 -7.88
N ASN A 42 7.83 1.86 -8.49
CA ASN A 42 6.71 2.80 -8.64
C ASN A 42 5.92 3.05 -7.35
N ASP A 43 6.03 2.18 -6.34
CA ASP A 43 5.46 2.34 -5.00
C ASP A 43 6.54 2.59 -3.93
N THR A 44 7.84 2.54 -4.28
CA THR A 44 8.94 2.83 -3.35
C THR A 44 9.50 4.23 -3.53
N PHE A 45 9.94 4.57 -4.75
CA PHE A 45 10.65 5.82 -4.97
C PHE A 45 9.75 7.05 -4.86
N PRO A 46 8.50 7.04 -5.36
CA PRO A 46 7.58 8.15 -5.13
C PRO A 46 7.24 8.30 -3.64
N ALA A 47 7.04 7.19 -2.91
CA ALA A 47 6.83 7.24 -1.46
C ALA A 47 8.01 7.87 -0.71
N TRP A 48 9.25 7.44 -0.99
CA TRP A 48 10.45 8.07 -0.43
C TRP A 48 10.58 9.53 -0.84
N MET A 49 10.24 9.89 -2.08
CA MET A 49 10.21 11.27 -2.54
C MET A 49 9.25 12.12 -1.71
N LEU A 50 8.02 11.67 -1.50
CA LEU A 50 7.02 12.36 -0.67
C LEU A 50 7.53 12.54 0.76
N GLN A 51 8.13 11.51 1.35
CA GLN A 51 8.75 11.59 2.69
C GLN A 51 9.87 12.63 2.75
N GLN A 52 10.77 12.65 1.76
CA GLN A 52 11.96 13.53 1.76
C GLN A 52 11.62 14.98 1.41
N VAL A 53 10.71 15.20 0.47
CA VAL A 53 10.37 16.53 -0.04
C VAL A 53 9.26 17.18 0.80
N LYS A 54 8.15 16.47 1.00
CA LYS A 54 6.95 17.00 1.68
C LYS A 54 6.88 16.63 3.16
N GLY A 55 7.74 15.73 3.66
CA GLY A 55 7.65 15.24 5.03
C GLY A 55 6.44 14.32 5.28
N THR A 56 5.74 13.92 4.21
CA THR A 56 4.54 13.08 4.28
C THR A 56 4.86 11.77 4.98
N ARG A 57 4.24 11.52 6.14
CA ARG A 57 4.42 10.26 6.88
C ARG A 57 5.89 9.85 7.03
N ALA A 58 6.75 10.82 7.33
CA ALA A 58 8.17 10.58 7.58
C ALA A 58 8.42 9.71 8.84
N ASP A 59 7.36 9.49 9.64
CA ASP A 59 7.35 8.51 10.72
C ASP A 59 7.39 7.06 10.24
N LEU A 60 7.08 6.76 8.97
CA LEU A 60 7.08 5.40 8.43
C LEU A 60 8.45 4.99 7.90
N THR A 61 8.78 3.71 8.05
CA THR A 61 9.94 3.11 7.35
C THR A 61 9.43 2.30 6.16
N VAL A 62 9.60 2.86 4.96
CA VAL A 62 9.20 2.20 3.70
C VAL A 62 10.33 1.31 3.19
N ILE A 63 10.10 0.01 3.05
CA ILE A 63 11.10 -0.99 2.65
C ILE A 63 10.67 -1.69 1.36
N ASN A 64 11.43 -1.50 0.30
CA ASN A 64 11.27 -2.29 -0.93
C ASN A 64 11.71 -3.74 -0.68
N ILE A 65 10.82 -4.69 -0.96
CA ILE A 65 11.05 -6.13 -0.71
C ILE A 65 12.24 -6.65 -1.52
N SER A 66 12.33 -6.32 -2.81
CA SER A 66 13.40 -6.81 -3.68
C SER A 66 14.78 -6.30 -3.25
N LEU A 67 14.87 -5.02 -2.87
CA LEU A 67 16.11 -4.46 -2.30
C LEU A 67 16.46 -5.08 -0.94
N ALA A 68 15.46 -5.37 -0.10
CA ALA A 68 15.69 -6.02 1.18
C ALA A 68 16.24 -7.45 1.03
N GLY A 69 15.69 -8.22 0.10
CA GLY A 69 16.15 -9.59 -0.19
C GLY A 69 17.54 -9.64 -0.82
N GLY A 70 17.85 -8.70 -1.73
CA GLY A 70 19.15 -8.64 -2.41
C GLY A 70 20.28 -7.97 -1.61
N HIS A 71 19.93 -7.12 -0.63
CA HIS A 71 20.92 -6.28 0.05
C HIS A 71 20.69 -6.21 1.57
N THR A 72 21.29 -7.13 2.32
CA THR A 72 21.20 -7.17 3.80
C THR A 72 21.58 -5.84 4.47
N ALA A 73 22.60 -5.14 3.96
CA ALA A 73 23.02 -3.84 4.50
C ALA A 73 21.93 -2.76 4.35
N PHE A 74 21.17 -2.80 3.24
CA PHE A 74 20.00 -1.94 3.04
C PHE A 74 18.93 -2.26 4.08
N LEU A 75 18.53 -3.53 4.22
CA LEU A 75 17.52 -3.94 5.20
C LEU A 75 17.92 -3.53 6.63
N LYS A 76 19.15 -3.81 7.05
CA LYS A 76 19.69 -3.41 8.36
C LYS A 76 19.58 -1.90 8.59
N ARG A 77 19.92 -1.09 7.58
CA ARG A 77 19.82 0.37 7.66
C ARG A 77 18.38 0.84 7.81
N MET A 78 17.44 0.22 7.10
CA MET A 78 16.02 0.58 7.19
C MET A 78 15.45 0.21 8.56
N LEU A 79 15.67 -1.02 9.02
CA LEU A 79 15.21 -1.49 10.34
C LEU A 79 15.78 -0.66 11.50
N LYS A 80 17.03 -0.18 11.38
CA LYS A 80 17.64 0.71 12.38
C LYS A 80 16.87 2.02 12.58
N GLN A 81 16.13 2.51 11.58
CA GLN A 81 15.26 3.70 11.74
C GLN A 81 14.16 3.49 12.79
N LYS A 82 13.82 2.23 13.06
CA LYS A 82 12.87 1.79 14.10
C LYS A 82 13.56 1.26 15.35
N ASN A 83 14.87 1.46 15.48
CA ASN A 83 15.70 0.85 16.52
C ASN A 83 15.64 -0.68 16.54
N ILE A 84 15.28 -1.29 15.41
CA ILE A 84 15.22 -2.75 15.27
C ILE A 84 16.60 -3.25 14.89
N VAL A 85 17.09 -4.21 15.69
CA VAL A 85 18.33 -4.94 15.44
C VAL A 85 18.03 -6.43 15.52
N LEU A 86 18.29 -7.15 14.43
CA LEU A 86 18.22 -8.61 14.38
C LEU A 86 19.62 -9.20 14.44
N ALA A 87 19.74 -10.44 14.92
CA ALA A 87 21.02 -11.13 15.02
C ALA A 87 21.61 -11.42 13.63
N ASP A 88 22.92 -11.39 13.50
CA ASP A 88 23.58 -11.69 12.21
C ASP A 88 23.24 -13.08 11.69
N GLN A 89 23.12 -14.08 12.58
CA GLN A 89 22.71 -15.43 12.17
C GLN A 89 21.32 -15.47 11.53
N PHE A 90 20.42 -14.55 11.90
CA PHE A 90 19.10 -14.47 11.28
C PHE A 90 19.21 -14.03 9.81
N TYR A 91 20.02 -13.01 9.52
CA TYR A 91 20.24 -12.57 8.15
C TYR A 91 20.95 -13.63 7.30
N GLU A 92 21.89 -14.38 7.89
CA GLU A 92 22.53 -15.51 7.22
C GLU A 92 21.53 -16.62 6.88
N LYS A 93 20.59 -16.93 7.79
CA LYS A 93 19.50 -17.89 7.54
C LYS A 93 18.64 -17.47 6.35
N LEU A 94 18.37 -16.18 6.18
CA LEU A 94 17.55 -15.66 5.08
C LEU A 94 18.22 -15.77 3.71
N LYS A 95 19.53 -16.04 3.63
CA LYS A 95 20.23 -16.17 2.34
C LYS A 95 19.74 -17.41 1.58
N GLY A 96 19.49 -17.24 0.29
CA GLY A 96 19.01 -18.31 -0.58
C GLY A 96 17.50 -18.57 -0.52
N PHE A 97 16.77 -17.84 0.33
CA PHE A 97 15.31 -17.89 0.34
C PHE A 97 14.78 -17.24 -0.94
N ASN A 98 13.69 -17.80 -1.48
CA ASN A 98 12.90 -17.06 -2.47
C ASN A 98 12.24 -15.84 -1.79
N GLN A 99 11.70 -14.93 -2.59
CA GLN A 99 11.13 -13.68 -2.07
C GLN A 99 10.01 -13.92 -1.05
N ASN A 100 9.12 -14.89 -1.28
CA ASN A 100 7.98 -15.15 -0.40
C ASN A 100 8.44 -15.70 0.95
N ASP A 101 9.34 -16.68 0.96
CA ASP A 101 9.88 -17.25 2.19
C ASP A 101 10.71 -16.21 2.95
N PHE A 102 11.46 -15.36 2.25
CA PHE A 102 12.22 -14.27 2.83
C PHE A 102 11.30 -13.29 3.58
N VAL A 103 10.23 -12.82 2.92
CA VAL A 103 9.25 -11.92 3.52
C VAL A 103 8.56 -12.60 4.70
N LYS A 104 8.14 -13.85 4.54
CA LYS A 104 7.47 -14.63 5.58
C LYS A 104 8.30 -14.71 6.85
N GLU A 105 9.54 -15.19 6.76
CA GLU A 105 10.42 -15.35 7.92
C GLU A 105 10.77 -14.00 8.55
N LEU A 106 11.05 -12.98 7.74
CA LEU A 106 11.36 -11.64 8.24
C LEU A 106 10.20 -11.07 9.07
N VAL A 107 8.99 -11.13 8.55
CA VAL A 107 7.81 -10.53 9.20
C VAL A 107 7.42 -11.29 10.45
N LEU A 108 7.51 -12.62 10.44
CA LEU A 108 7.27 -13.43 11.64
C LEU A 108 8.29 -13.12 12.74
N GLU A 109 9.57 -12.95 12.40
CA GLU A 109 10.61 -12.56 13.36
C GLU A 109 10.38 -11.14 13.89
N LEU A 110 10.00 -10.19 13.03
CA LEU A 110 9.66 -8.83 13.43
C LEU A 110 8.45 -8.81 14.37
N ASN A 111 7.36 -9.49 14.03
CA ASN A 111 6.16 -9.57 14.85
C ASN A 111 6.43 -10.25 16.21
N LYS A 112 7.34 -11.22 16.25
CA LYS A 112 7.74 -11.91 17.49
C LYS A 112 8.57 -11.02 18.40
N LYS A 113 9.55 -10.28 17.86
CA LYS A 113 10.53 -9.51 18.65
C LYS A 113 10.14 -8.06 18.90
N TYR A 114 9.36 -7.48 18.01
CA TYR A 114 8.95 -6.07 18.01
C TYR A 114 7.44 -5.95 17.72
N PRO A 115 6.56 -6.60 18.50
CA PRO A 115 5.11 -6.60 18.27
C PRO A 115 4.49 -5.20 18.31
N GLU A 116 5.16 -4.23 18.94
CA GLU A 116 4.77 -2.83 19.01
C GLU A 116 5.01 -2.04 17.71
N VAL A 117 5.77 -2.59 16.75
CA VAL A 117 6.03 -1.97 15.45
C VAL A 117 5.12 -2.64 14.41
N PRO A 118 4.02 -1.98 14.00
CA PRO A 118 3.12 -2.59 13.03
C PRO A 118 3.82 -2.81 11.69
N VAL A 119 3.46 -3.90 11.02
CA VAL A 119 3.97 -4.23 9.68
C VAL A 119 2.82 -4.12 8.68
N PHE A 120 3.05 -3.37 7.63
CA PHE A 120 2.11 -3.15 6.54
C PHE A 120 2.72 -3.56 5.21
N PHE A 121 1.87 -3.89 4.26
CA PHE A 121 2.21 -4.18 2.88
C PHE A 121 1.38 -3.29 1.96
N ALA A 122 2.02 -2.63 1.01
CA ALA A 122 1.31 -2.05 -0.12
C ALA A 122 0.51 -3.14 -0.85
N ILE A 123 -0.66 -2.81 -1.40
CA ILE A 123 -1.46 -3.79 -2.19
C ILE A 123 -0.61 -4.39 -3.32
N THR A 124 0.24 -3.57 -3.94
CA THR A 124 1.18 -3.93 -5.00
C THR A 124 2.27 -4.91 -4.57
N ALA A 125 2.51 -5.08 -3.27
CA ALA A 125 3.48 -6.04 -2.74
C ALA A 125 2.98 -7.50 -2.79
N ASN A 126 1.70 -7.72 -3.11
CA ASN A 126 1.08 -9.04 -3.27
C ASN A 126 1.33 -10.00 -2.09
N ALA A 127 1.21 -9.48 -0.87
CA ALA A 127 1.46 -10.25 0.35
C ALA A 127 0.35 -11.27 0.67
N GLU A 128 -0.80 -11.21 -0.02
CA GLU A 128 -1.94 -12.13 0.17
C GLU A 128 -1.53 -13.59 -0.06
N GLY A 129 -0.69 -13.86 -1.07
CA GLY A 129 -0.13 -15.21 -1.30
C GLY A 129 0.88 -15.68 -0.26
N ILE A 130 1.20 -14.85 0.75
CA ILE A 130 2.13 -15.16 1.85
C ILE A 130 1.39 -15.26 3.19
N PHE A 131 0.40 -14.38 3.41
CA PHE A 131 -0.26 -14.17 4.72
C PHE A 131 -1.78 -14.09 4.64
N GLU A 132 -2.42 -14.97 3.87
CA GLU A 132 -3.88 -15.08 3.62
C GLU A 132 -4.77 -14.45 4.72
N ASP A 133 -5.08 -15.19 5.80
CA ASP A 133 -6.00 -14.76 6.87
C ASP A 133 -5.40 -13.76 7.87
N SER A 134 -4.15 -13.34 7.65
CA SER A 134 -3.40 -12.45 8.55
C SER A 134 -3.18 -11.05 7.99
N LEU A 135 -3.82 -10.73 6.85
CA LEU A 135 -3.77 -9.40 6.24
C LEU A 135 -5.11 -8.68 6.34
N TYR A 136 -5.04 -7.44 6.82
CA TYR A 136 -6.20 -6.61 7.10
C TYR A 136 -6.08 -5.32 6.31
N CYS A 137 -6.84 -5.23 5.20
CA CYS A 137 -6.81 -4.06 4.32
C CYS A 137 -7.34 -2.81 5.02
N THR A 138 -6.57 -1.72 4.95
CA THR A 138 -6.87 -0.42 5.57
C THR A 138 -6.83 0.73 4.56
N GLY A 139 -6.78 0.43 3.27
CA GLY A 139 -6.64 1.39 2.19
C GLY A 139 -5.81 0.80 1.07
N LEU A 140 -4.83 1.55 0.56
CA LEU A 140 -3.83 1.04 -0.40
C LEU A 140 -2.68 0.24 0.28
N ALA A 141 -2.83 -0.06 1.57
CA ALA A 141 -1.97 -0.98 2.29
C ALA A 141 -2.78 -1.87 3.26
N SER A 142 -2.26 -3.06 3.52
CA SER A 142 -2.82 -4.05 4.43
C SER A 142 -1.90 -4.28 5.61
N GLN A 143 -2.45 -4.28 6.83
CA GLN A 143 -1.73 -4.58 8.05
C GLN A 143 -1.57 -6.10 8.22
N PHE A 144 -0.36 -6.57 8.49
CA PHE A 144 -0.16 -7.92 8.99
C PHE A 144 -0.49 -8.00 10.48
N SER A 145 -1.26 -9.01 10.87
CA SER A 145 -1.53 -9.33 12.26
C SER A 145 -1.89 -10.80 12.43
N THR A 146 -1.32 -11.46 13.44
CA THR A 146 -1.68 -12.83 13.83
C THR A 146 -2.98 -12.90 14.63
N THR A 147 -3.58 -11.75 14.94
CA THR A 147 -4.87 -11.64 15.63
C THR A 147 -5.81 -10.73 14.85
N ARG A 148 -7.11 -10.94 14.98
CA ARG A 148 -8.10 -10.10 14.32
C ARG A 148 -8.00 -8.66 14.80
N ILE A 149 -7.95 -7.72 13.85
CA ILE A 149 -8.01 -6.29 14.14
C ILE A 149 -9.27 -5.68 13.53
N GLU A 150 -9.69 -4.54 14.09
CA GLU A 150 -10.71 -3.71 13.46
C GLU A 150 -10.05 -2.89 12.34
N ASN A 151 -10.30 -3.28 11.09
CA ASN A 151 -9.72 -2.63 9.91
C ASN A 151 -10.74 -1.83 9.10
N ILE A 152 -12.04 -2.11 9.21
CA ILE A 152 -13.08 -1.44 8.43
C ILE A 152 -13.24 0.03 8.85
N SER A 153 -13.19 0.32 10.15
CA SER A 153 -13.27 1.71 10.63
C SER A 153 -12.00 2.49 10.27
N LYS A 154 -10.82 1.84 10.31
CA LYS A 154 -9.57 2.43 9.80
C LYS A 154 -9.65 2.73 8.30
N LEU A 155 -10.09 1.75 7.50
CA LEU A 155 -10.27 1.85 6.06
C LEU A 155 -11.20 3.03 5.71
N LYS A 156 -12.38 3.07 6.35
CA LYS A 156 -13.36 4.15 6.20
C LYS A 156 -12.73 5.51 6.50
N ASN A 157 -12.08 5.65 7.65
CA ASN A 157 -11.46 6.92 8.04
C ASN A 157 -10.34 7.35 7.07
N ASN A 158 -9.55 6.40 6.57
CA ASN A 158 -8.49 6.69 5.61
C ASN A 158 -9.08 7.18 4.28
N ILE A 159 -10.06 6.47 3.71
CA ILE A 159 -10.71 6.85 2.44
C ILE A 159 -11.44 8.19 2.56
N GLU A 160 -12.21 8.40 3.62
CA GLU A 160 -13.12 9.55 3.71
C GLU A 160 -12.46 10.83 4.21
N ASN A 161 -11.42 10.71 5.05
CA ASN A 161 -10.86 11.87 5.75
C ASN A 161 -9.38 12.11 5.47
N LYS A 162 -8.68 11.17 4.83
CA LYS A 162 -7.23 11.29 4.61
C LYS A 162 -6.80 11.18 3.16
N PHE A 163 -7.52 10.40 2.36
CA PHE A 163 -7.13 10.15 0.99
C PHE A 163 -7.44 11.36 0.11
N HIS A 164 -6.54 11.63 -0.82
CA HIS A 164 -6.79 12.53 -1.92
C HIS A 164 -7.41 11.70 -3.05
N LEU A 165 -8.69 11.89 -3.33
CA LEU A 165 -9.42 11.09 -4.32
C LEU A 165 -9.83 11.89 -5.55
N ASP A 166 -9.69 13.23 -5.52
CA ASP A 166 -10.13 14.12 -6.59
C ASP A 166 -9.45 13.80 -7.94
N TYR A 167 -8.21 13.28 -7.89
CA TYR A 167 -7.45 12.90 -9.08
C TYR A 167 -7.99 11.64 -9.77
N LEU A 168 -8.82 10.84 -9.09
CA LEU A 168 -9.47 9.66 -9.71
C LEU A 168 -10.64 10.08 -10.62
N ASN A 169 -11.11 11.32 -10.51
CA ASN A 169 -12.15 11.83 -11.38
C ASN A 169 -11.52 12.25 -12.72
N ASN A 170 -11.76 11.45 -13.77
CA ASN A 170 -11.17 11.57 -15.12
C ASN A 170 -11.41 12.93 -15.82
N GLY A 171 -12.12 13.89 -15.21
CA GLY A 171 -12.30 15.25 -15.72
C GLY A 171 -11.46 16.35 -15.05
N LEU A 172 -10.70 16.04 -13.98
CA LEU A 172 -9.92 17.05 -13.23
C LEU A 172 -8.41 16.95 -13.45
N THR A 173 -7.91 15.78 -13.83
CA THR A 173 -6.48 15.54 -14.05
C THR A 173 -6.27 14.60 -15.23
N GLU A 174 -5.65 15.11 -16.30
CA GLU A 174 -5.17 14.27 -17.40
C GLU A 174 -3.80 13.71 -17.04
N SER A 175 -3.68 12.37 -17.13
CA SER A 175 -2.38 11.71 -17.00
C SER A 175 -1.50 12.04 -18.21
N LYS A 176 -0.19 12.02 -18.04
CA LYS A 176 0.73 12.13 -19.19
C LYS A 176 0.51 10.94 -20.14
N PRO A 177 0.57 11.13 -21.47
CA PRO A 177 0.34 10.06 -22.43
C PRO A 177 1.18 8.80 -22.16
N ASP A 178 2.46 8.99 -21.82
CA ASP A 178 3.39 7.88 -21.54
C ASP A 178 3.17 7.22 -20.16
N SER A 179 2.25 7.74 -19.35
CA SER A 179 1.97 7.29 -17.97
C SER A 179 0.52 6.83 -17.77
N GLU A 180 -0.36 6.95 -18.76
CA GLU A 180 -1.78 6.57 -18.66
C GLU A 180 -1.96 5.14 -18.16
N GLN A 181 -1.23 4.18 -18.73
CA GLN A 181 -1.33 2.78 -18.33
C GLN A 181 -0.89 2.56 -16.87
N LEU A 182 0.17 3.25 -16.44
CA LEU A 182 0.65 3.17 -15.06
C LEU A 182 -0.33 3.83 -14.08
N ALA A 183 -0.90 4.98 -14.45
CA ALA A 183 -1.92 5.67 -13.68
C ALA A 183 -3.15 4.77 -13.49
N GLU A 184 -3.63 4.13 -14.55
CA GLU A 184 -4.76 3.20 -14.46
C GLU A 184 -4.43 2.00 -13.56
N CYS A 185 -3.23 1.42 -13.66
CA CYS A 185 -2.79 0.38 -12.72
C CYS A 185 -2.88 0.83 -11.25
N PHE A 186 -2.49 2.06 -10.92
CA PHE A 186 -2.65 2.58 -9.55
C PHE A 186 -4.12 2.80 -9.17
N ASN A 187 -4.95 3.28 -10.09
CA ASN A 187 -6.37 3.51 -9.84
C ASN A 187 -7.11 2.21 -9.57
N THR A 188 -6.73 1.12 -10.26
CA THR A 188 -7.34 -0.21 -10.00
C THR A 188 -7.06 -0.73 -8.58
N ASN A 189 -5.99 -0.28 -7.90
CA ASN A 189 -5.70 -0.70 -6.52
C ASN A 189 -6.76 -0.22 -5.51
N TYR A 190 -7.57 0.79 -5.86
CA TYR A 190 -8.67 1.25 -5.01
C TYR A 190 -9.90 0.33 -5.06
N THR A 191 -10.00 -0.53 -6.07
CA THR A 191 -11.19 -1.37 -6.27
C THR A 191 -11.46 -2.32 -5.10
N ILE A 192 -10.42 -2.95 -4.54
CA ILE A 192 -10.54 -3.84 -3.37
C ILE A 192 -11.01 -3.08 -2.12
N PRO A 193 -10.31 -2.02 -1.65
CA PRO A 193 -10.76 -1.28 -0.47
C PRO A 193 -12.14 -0.62 -0.66
N PHE A 194 -12.48 -0.15 -1.86
CA PHE A 194 -13.80 0.41 -2.15
C PHE A 194 -14.88 -0.67 -2.14
N ALA A 195 -14.60 -1.86 -2.68
CA ALA A 195 -15.53 -2.98 -2.63
C ALA A 195 -15.79 -3.45 -1.18
N MET A 196 -14.78 -3.39 -0.30
CA MET A 196 -14.96 -3.66 1.14
C MET A 196 -15.89 -2.65 1.80
N LEU A 197 -15.74 -1.35 1.50
CA LEU A 197 -16.65 -0.31 2.01
C LEU A 197 -18.06 -0.43 1.42
N TYR A 198 -18.19 -0.76 0.14
CA TYR A 198 -19.48 -1.08 -0.47
C TYR A 198 -20.21 -2.18 0.30
N LYS A 199 -19.54 -3.31 0.57
CA LYS A 199 -20.12 -4.43 1.33
C LYS A 199 -20.51 -4.00 2.75
N HIS A 200 -19.66 -3.22 3.41
CA HIS A 200 -19.93 -2.69 4.74
C HIS A 200 -21.15 -1.77 4.77
N TYR A 201 -21.24 -0.80 3.85
CA TYR A 201 -22.38 0.11 3.79
C TYR A 201 -23.68 -0.57 3.39
N ARG A 202 -23.61 -1.55 2.49
CA ARG A 202 -24.77 -2.38 2.15
C ARG A 202 -25.27 -3.19 3.36
N SER A 203 -24.39 -3.77 4.16
CA SER A 203 -24.80 -4.54 5.34
C SER A 203 -25.34 -3.67 6.48
N MET A 204 -24.95 -2.39 6.53
CA MET A 204 -25.47 -1.39 7.47
C MET A 204 -26.78 -0.73 7.01
N GLY A 205 -27.22 -0.95 5.77
CA GLY A 205 -28.42 -0.30 5.22
C GLY A 205 -28.24 1.20 4.98
N GLU A 206 -27.02 1.62 4.63
CA GLU A 206 -26.70 3.01 4.32
C GLU A 206 -27.39 3.54 3.05
N SER A 207 -27.30 4.85 2.82
CA SER A 207 -28.01 5.48 1.71
C SER A 207 -27.60 4.91 0.34
N LYS A 208 -28.60 4.72 -0.54
CA LYS A 208 -28.40 4.22 -1.90
C LYS A 208 -27.34 5.00 -2.70
N PRO A 209 -27.32 6.36 -2.71
CA PRO A 209 -26.29 7.11 -3.44
C PRO A 209 -24.87 6.80 -2.98
N ARG A 210 -24.65 6.61 -1.68
CA ARG A 210 -23.34 6.26 -1.13
C ARG A 210 -22.91 4.86 -1.55
N ILE A 211 -23.82 3.90 -1.48
CA ILE A 211 -23.55 2.51 -1.90
C ILE A 211 -23.26 2.45 -3.41
N ASP A 212 -24.06 3.15 -4.22
CA ASP A 212 -23.93 3.16 -5.67
C ASP A 212 -22.59 3.79 -6.09
N PHE A 213 -22.13 4.87 -5.43
CA PHE A 213 -20.81 5.47 -5.68
C PHE A 213 -19.65 4.45 -5.61
N TYR A 214 -19.57 3.66 -4.54
CA TYR A 214 -18.49 2.67 -4.41
C TYR A 214 -18.65 1.54 -5.43
N ARG A 215 -19.88 1.11 -5.72
CA ARG A 215 -20.14 0.06 -6.71
C ARG A 215 -19.72 0.51 -8.10
N GLU A 216 -20.13 1.71 -8.52
CA GLU A 216 -19.84 2.27 -9.84
C GLU A 216 -18.33 2.41 -10.04
N PHE A 217 -17.62 2.97 -9.05
CA PHE A 217 -16.16 3.06 -9.09
C PHE A 217 -15.51 1.69 -9.30
N CYS A 218 -15.90 0.69 -8.50
CA CYS A 218 -15.34 -0.65 -8.61
C CYS A 218 -15.61 -1.28 -9.99
N MET A 219 -16.83 -1.13 -10.52
CA MET A 219 -17.21 -1.70 -11.81
C MET A 219 -16.51 -1.00 -12.98
N GLU A 220 -16.38 0.34 -12.95
CA GLU A 220 -15.70 1.10 -14.00
C GLU A 220 -14.23 0.68 -14.12
N HIS A 221 -13.50 0.66 -13.01
CA HIS A 221 -12.07 0.30 -13.02
C HIS A 221 -11.85 -1.20 -13.24
N ALA A 222 -12.77 -2.06 -12.78
CA ALA A 222 -12.70 -3.48 -13.13
C ALA A 222 -12.92 -3.73 -14.62
N LEU A 223 -13.82 -2.99 -15.27
CA LEU A 223 -14.03 -3.04 -16.72
C LEU A 223 -12.76 -2.64 -17.48
N LYS A 224 -12.13 -1.52 -17.12
CA LYS A 224 -10.86 -1.07 -17.72
C LYS A 224 -9.73 -2.11 -17.56
N ALA A 225 -9.71 -2.81 -16.43
CA ALA A 225 -8.75 -3.87 -16.15
C ALA A 225 -9.10 -5.25 -16.76
N GLY A 226 -10.25 -5.38 -17.44
CA GLY A 226 -10.73 -6.65 -17.98
C GLY A 226 -11.17 -7.67 -16.91
N LYS A 227 -11.48 -7.21 -15.70
CA LYS A 227 -11.86 -8.02 -14.52
C LYS A 227 -13.29 -7.78 -14.02
N GLU A 228 -14.16 -7.31 -14.92
CA GLU A 228 -15.54 -6.93 -14.57
C GLU A 228 -16.31 -8.09 -13.94
N LYS A 229 -16.15 -9.30 -14.49
CA LYS A 229 -16.84 -10.50 -14.02
C LYS A 229 -16.41 -10.87 -12.60
N GLU A 230 -15.10 -10.94 -12.33
CA GLU A 230 -14.61 -11.27 -10.98
C GLU A 230 -15.05 -10.20 -9.96
N MET A 231 -15.01 -8.92 -10.34
CA MET A 231 -15.45 -7.83 -9.46
C MET A 231 -16.95 -7.94 -9.14
N LYS A 232 -17.79 -8.24 -10.14
CA LYS A 232 -19.22 -8.42 -9.92
C LYS A 232 -19.50 -9.58 -8.97
N GLU A 233 -18.87 -10.73 -9.20
CA GLU A 233 -18.97 -11.90 -8.32
C GLU A 233 -18.49 -11.56 -6.90
N PHE A 234 -17.39 -10.83 -6.77
CA PHE A 234 -16.89 -10.37 -5.48
C PHE A 234 -17.91 -9.48 -4.76
N LEU A 235 -18.49 -8.48 -5.42
CA LEU A 235 -19.46 -7.55 -4.82
C LEU A 235 -20.80 -8.23 -4.44
N GLU A 236 -21.18 -9.28 -5.16
CA GLU A 236 -22.45 -10.00 -4.96
C GLU A 236 -22.34 -11.18 -3.98
N ALA A 237 -21.12 -11.64 -3.70
CA ALA A 237 -20.86 -12.64 -2.66
C ALA A 237 -21.42 -12.21 -1.30
N LYS A 238 -22.09 -13.16 -0.64
CA LYS A 238 -22.73 -12.98 0.68
C LYS A 238 -21.71 -12.88 1.81
#